data_AF-A0A9P6XXS0-F1
#
_entry.id   AF-A0A9P6XXS0-F1
#
_cell.length_a   1.000
_cell.length_b   1.000
_cell.length_c   1.000
_cell.angle_alpha   90.00
_cell.angle_beta   90.00
_cell.angle_gamma   90.00
#
_symmetry.space_group_name_H-M   'P 1'
#
loop_
_entity.id
_entity.type
_entity.pdbx_description
1 polymer ?
#
loop_
_entity_poly.entity_id
_entity_poly.type
_entity_poly.pdbx_seq_one_letter_code
_entity_poly.pdbx_strand_id
1 'polypeptide(L)'
;MASRIDTGYNQLPGADNSRTLGSASARWSVVYAGTGSINTSDARQKTEVLPLDTAEIEAAIALGKEVGTFRFLDAINAKGDSARLHVGMTVQRAIELMEAHGLDATNYAFICHDTWSARQELKDEQGVVMDPGCSAGDLYSFRTDQLLIILASGL
;
A
#
# COMPACT_ATOMS: atom_id res chain seq x y z
N MET A 1 -23.67 7.99 7.01
CA MET A 1 -23.42 8.06 5.56
C MET A 1 -22.05 7.46 5.27
N ALA A 2 -21.86 6.67 4.20
CA ALA A 2 -20.56 6.07 3.88
C ALA A 2 -19.60 7.07 3.22
N SER A 3 -20.09 7.88 2.29
CA SER A 3 -19.42 9.01 1.63
C SER A 3 -20.42 10.15 1.43
N ARG A 4 -19.95 11.36 1.11
CA ARG A 4 -20.77 12.54 0.80
C ARG A 4 -20.12 13.41 -0.27
N ILE A 5 -20.94 14.23 -0.93
CA ILE A 5 -20.48 15.31 -1.81
C ILE A 5 -20.78 16.64 -1.10
N ASP A 6 -19.80 17.52 -1.02
CA ASP A 6 -20.00 18.86 -0.45
C ASP A 6 -20.44 19.89 -1.51
N THR A 7 -20.65 21.14 -1.10
CA THR A 7 -21.07 22.23 -1.99
C THR A 7 -19.99 22.63 -3.00
N GLY A 8 -18.74 22.18 -2.82
CA GLY A 8 -17.64 22.33 -3.77
C GLY A 8 -17.49 21.16 -4.73
N TYR A 9 -18.42 20.19 -4.70
CA TYR A 9 -18.38 18.95 -5.48
C TYR A 9 -17.20 18.03 -5.14
N ASN A 10 -16.64 18.17 -3.93
CA ASN A 10 -15.60 17.25 -3.46
C ASN A 10 -16.23 15.94 -3.01
N GLN A 11 -15.61 14.81 -3.38
CA GLN A 11 -15.97 13.49 -2.85
C GLN A 11 -15.27 13.29 -1.51
N LEU A 12 -16.04 13.15 -0.43
CA LEU A 12 -15.54 13.08 0.94
C LEU A 12 -16.01 11.81 1.66
N PRO A 13 -15.21 11.25 2.60
CA PRO A 13 -15.68 10.18 3.46
C PRO A 13 -16.78 10.68 4.39
N GLY A 14 -17.71 9.81 4.82
CA GLY A 14 -18.83 10.21 5.66
C GLY A 14 -18.44 10.80 7.02
N ALA A 15 -17.28 10.41 7.56
CA ALA A 15 -16.67 10.98 8.76
C ALA A 15 -15.13 11.00 8.61
N ASP A 16 -14.48 11.90 9.33
CA ASP A 16 -13.02 12.07 9.30
C ASP A 16 -12.28 10.78 9.70
N ASN A 17 -11.20 10.47 8.97
CA ASN A 17 -10.32 9.32 9.18
C ASN A 17 -11.01 7.97 9.48
N SER A 18 -12.19 7.71 8.91
CA SER A 18 -13.04 6.55 9.28
C SER A 18 -13.26 5.53 8.17
N ARG A 19 -12.81 5.80 6.94
CA ARG A 19 -13.06 4.98 5.76
C ARG A 19 -11.80 4.87 4.90
N THR A 20 -11.58 3.70 4.32
CA THR A 20 -10.55 3.47 3.30
C THR A 20 -11.11 3.75 1.90
N LEU A 21 -10.22 4.09 0.96
CA LEU A 21 -10.54 4.15 -0.47
C LEU A 21 -9.99 2.89 -1.14
N GLY A 22 -10.84 1.86 -1.25
CA GLY A 22 -10.44 0.53 -1.67
C GLY A 22 -10.03 -0.38 -0.49
N SER A 23 -9.67 -1.61 -0.81
CA SER A 23 -9.17 -2.63 0.12
C SER A 23 -8.20 -3.58 -0.59
N ALA A 24 -7.53 -4.47 0.16
CA ALA A 24 -6.60 -5.45 -0.40
C ALA A 24 -7.25 -6.38 -1.46
N SER A 25 -8.55 -6.70 -1.30
CA SER A 25 -9.34 -7.50 -2.24
C SER A 25 -10.11 -6.69 -3.29
N ALA A 26 -10.15 -5.35 -3.17
CA ALA A 26 -10.84 -4.45 -4.08
C ALA A 26 -9.98 -3.19 -4.34
N ARG A 27 -8.91 -3.39 -5.10
CA ARG A 27 -7.89 -2.36 -5.39
C ARG A 27 -8.27 -1.54 -6.62
N TRP A 28 -7.99 -0.23 -6.56
CA TRP A 28 -7.99 0.61 -7.76
C TRP A 28 -6.79 0.24 -8.63
N SER A 29 -7.01 0.13 -9.95
CA SER A 29 -5.93 -0.17 -10.89
C SER A 29 -4.97 1.02 -11.06
N VAL A 30 -5.52 2.24 -11.16
CA VAL A 30 -4.77 3.50 -11.34
C VAL A 30 -5.59 4.67 -10.76
N VAL A 31 -4.91 5.67 -10.19
CA VAL A 31 -5.50 6.96 -9.81
C VAL A 31 -4.84 8.07 -10.64
N TYR A 32 -5.64 8.86 -11.37
CA TYR A 32 -5.18 10.04 -12.11
C TYR A 32 -5.47 11.30 -11.30
N ALA A 33 -4.44 12.06 -10.95
CA ALA A 33 -4.53 13.31 -10.19
C ALA A 33 -3.55 14.35 -10.73
N GLY A 34 -3.88 15.64 -10.60
CA GLY A 34 -2.99 16.74 -11.04
C GLY A 34 -1.75 16.90 -10.15
N THR A 35 -1.82 16.49 -8.88
CA THR A 35 -0.73 16.52 -7.90
C THR A 35 -0.77 15.26 -7.02
N GLY A 36 0.32 15.00 -6.29
CA GLY A 36 0.40 13.88 -5.33
C GLY A 36 -0.60 14.00 -4.17
N SER A 37 -0.82 12.89 -3.46
CA SER A 37 -1.65 12.85 -2.26
C SER A 37 -1.05 13.67 -1.12
N ILE A 38 -1.90 14.37 -0.37
CA ILE A 38 -1.51 15.07 0.85
C ILE A 38 -1.69 14.10 2.04
N ASN A 39 -0.62 13.86 2.78
CA ASN A 39 -0.64 13.07 4.01
C ASN A 39 -0.49 13.96 5.24
N THR A 40 -1.33 13.78 6.26
CA THR A 40 -1.23 14.52 7.53
C THR A 40 0.10 14.21 8.20
N SER A 41 0.91 15.26 8.45
CA SER A 41 2.19 15.15 9.15
C SER A 41 2.35 16.26 10.19
N ASP A 42 1.30 16.48 10.98
CA ASP A 42 1.24 17.50 12.02
C ASP A 42 1.95 17.02 13.30
N ALA A 43 2.88 17.81 13.82
CA ALA A 43 3.62 17.49 15.04
C ALA A 43 2.71 17.32 16.28
N ARG A 44 1.51 17.91 16.28
CA ARG A 44 0.53 17.78 17.37
C ARG A 44 -0.15 16.42 17.41
N GLN A 45 -0.02 15.62 16.35
CA GLN A 45 -0.66 14.31 16.20
C GLN A 45 0.36 13.17 16.20
N LYS A 46 1.63 13.47 16.50
CA LYS A 46 2.72 12.50 16.49
C LYS A 46 3.47 12.55 17.81
N THR A 47 4.08 11.44 18.17
CA THR A 47 5.15 11.44 19.18
C THR A 47 6.35 12.21 18.66
N GLU A 48 7.32 12.45 19.53
CA GLU A 48 8.65 12.89 19.12
C GLU A 48 9.22 11.95 18.04
N VAL A 49 9.89 12.53 17.05
CA VAL A 49 10.57 11.78 15.99
C VAL A 49 11.96 11.40 16.51
N LEU A 50 12.17 10.11 16.74
CA LEU A 50 13.46 9.58 17.15
C LEU A 50 14.38 9.42 15.93
N PRO A 51 15.71 9.55 16.11
CA PRO A 51 16.66 9.18 15.07
C PRO A 51 16.60 7.67 14.80
N LEU A 52 16.90 7.27 13.56
CA LEU A 52 17.08 5.87 13.22
C LEU A 52 18.31 5.30 13.92
N ASP A 53 18.23 4.06 14.39
CA ASP A 53 19.35 3.36 14.99
C ASP A 53 20.28 2.74 13.93
N THR A 54 21.37 2.12 14.40
CA THR A 54 22.36 1.50 13.50
C THR A 54 21.77 0.33 12.69
N ALA A 55 20.90 -0.48 13.29
CA ALA A 55 20.29 -1.61 12.58
C ALA A 55 19.34 -1.13 11.48
N GLU A 56 18.57 -0.08 11.75
CA GLU A 56 17.67 0.56 10.79
C GLU A 56 18.42 1.18 9.61
N ILE A 57 19.55 1.84 9.86
CA ILE A 57 20.39 2.41 8.79
C ILE A 57 21.04 1.30 7.94
N GLU A 58 21.57 0.25 8.56
CA GLU A 58 22.14 -0.89 7.81
C GLU A 58 21.08 -1.62 6.99
N ALA A 59 19.88 -1.80 7.53
CA ALA A 59 18.74 -2.33 6.79
C ALA A 59 18.34 -1.43 5.62
N ALA A 60 18.31 -0.11 5.81
CA ALA A 60 18.05 0.86 4.73
C ALA A 60 19.06 0.72 3.57
N ILE A 61 20.35 0.60 3.88
CA ILE A 61 21.42 0.37 2.90
C ILE A 61 21.19 -0.95 2.15
N ALA A 62 20.84 -2.02 2.87
CA ALA A 62 20.60 -3.33 2.28
C ALA A 62 19.38 -3.31 1.34
N LEU A 63 18.27 -2.70 1.78
CA LEU A 63 17.06 -2.50 0.97
C LEU A 63 17.37 -1.71 -0.31
N GLY A 64 18.17 -0.64 -0.21
CA GLY A 64 18.58 0.16 -1.38
C GLY A 64 19.27 -0.64 -2.47
N LYS A 65 20.03 -1.67 -2.11
CA LYS A 65 20.73 -2.57 -3.05
C LYS A 65 19.79 -3.53 -3.78
N GLU A 66 18.58 -3.76 -3.28
CA GLU A 66 17.58 -4.66 -3.88
C GLU A 66 16.60 -3.95 -4.83
N VAL A 67 16.71 -2.62 -5.00
CA VAL A 67 15.87 -1.90 -5.95
C VAL A 67 16.24 -2.33 -7.38
N GLY A 68 15.30 -3.00 -8.04
CA GLY A 68 15.45 -3.52 -9.39
C GLY A 68 14.27 -3.20 -10.29
N THR A 69 14.10 -4.00 -11.34
CA THR A 69 12.93 -3.92 -12.22
C THR A 69 12.15 -5.21 -12.24
N PHE A 70 10.83 -5.12 -12.38
CA PHE A 70 9.94 -6.27 -12.49
C PHE A 70 8.78 -5.99 -13.47
N ARG A 71 8.05 -7.04 -13.85
CA ARG A 71 6.78 -6.91 -14.58
C ARG A 71 5.73 -7.68 -13.78
N PHE A 72 4.51 -7.16 -13.72
CA PHE A 72 3.41 -7.91 -13.12
C PHE A 72 3.07 -9.12 -13.99
N LEU A 73 2.87 -10.29 -13.35
CA LEU A 73 2.52 -11.52 -14.04
C LEU A 73 1.22 -11.37 -14.85
N ASP A 74 0.21 -10.70 -14.30
CA ASP A 74 -1.04 -10.41 -15.03
C ASP A 74 -0.80 -9.54 -16.27
N ALA A 75 0.15 -8.59 -16.20
CA ALA A 75 0.51 -7.77 -17.34
C ALA A 75 1.25 -8.58 -18.41
N ILE A 76 2.14 -9.50 -18.01
CA ILE A 76 2.79 -10.45 -18.93
C ILE A 76 1.73 -11.32 -19.61
N ASN A 77 0.82 -11.92 -18.84
CA ASN A 77 -0.23 -12.79 -19.36
C ASN A 77 -1.15 -12.05 -20.36
N ALA A 78 -1.47 -10.78 -20.08
CA ALA A 78 -2.36 -9.99 -20.94
C ALA A 78 -1.67 -9.35 -22.16
N LYS A 79 -0.37 -9.03 -22.08
CA LYS A 79 0.33 -8.17 -23.06
C LYS A 79 1.61 -8.79 -23.64
N GLY A 80 2.04 -9.95 -23.15
CA GLY A 80 3.31 -10.57 -23.51
C GLY A 80 4.48 -9.63 -23.33
N ASP A 81 5.31 -9.52 -24.38
CA ASP A 81 6.50 -8.68 -24.40
C ASP A 81 6.22 -7.18 -24.21
N SER A 82 4.98 -6.73 -24.47
CA SER A 82 4.55 -5.34 -24.28
C SER A 82 4.24 -4.99 -22.81
N ALA A 83 4.33 -5.94 -21.88
CA ALA A 83 4.22 -5.65 -20.45
C ALA A 83 5.33 -4.67 -20.02
N ARG A 84 4.98 -3.59 -19.33
CA ARG A 84 5.95 -2.55 -18.96
C ARG A 84 6.82 -3.01 -17.79
N LEU A 85 8.08 -2.54 -17.78
CA LEU A 85 8.95 -2.64 -16.61
C LEU A 85 8.50 -1.63 -15.55
N HIS A 86 8.39 -2.11 -14.33
CA HIS A 86 8.19 -1.33 -13.11
C HIS A 86 9.49 -1.36 -12.30
N VAL A 87 9.70 -0.36 -11.44
CA VAL A 87 10.89 -0.26 -10.58
C VAL A 87 10.46 -0.49 -9.13
N GLY A 88 11.22 -1.29 -8.39
CA GLY A 88 10.95 -1.59 -6.99
C GLY A 88 11.55 -2.93 -6.55
N MET A 89 10.98 -3.49 -5.48
CA MET A 89 11.35 -4.80 -4.90
C MET A 89 10.10 -5.52 -4.40
N THR A 90 10.24 -6.77 -3.94
CA THR A 90 9.14 -7.50 -3.28
C THR A 90 9.11 -7.23 -1.78
N VAL A 91 7.92 -7.29 -1.17
CA VAL A 91 7.76 -7.09 0.27
C VAL A 91 8.43 -8.20 1.07
N GLN A 92 8.36 -9.43 0.58
CA GLN A 92 9.00 -10.59 1.20
C GLN A 92 10.51 -10.40 1.30
N ARG A 93 11.16 -9.90 0.24
CA ARG A 93 12.59 -9.62 0.27
C ARG A 93 12.94 -8.52 1.28
N ALA A 94 12.09 -7.50 1.40
CA ALA A 94 12.28 -6.47 2.42
C ALA A 94 12.14 -7.04 3.84
N ILE A 95 11.17 -7.91 4.09
CA ILE A 95 11.01 -8.60 5.38
C ILE A 95 12.27 -9.39 5.74
N GLU A 96 12.78 -10.21 4.82
CA GLU A 96 14.02 -10.99 5.03
C GLU A 96 15.21 -10.10 5.42
N LEU A 97 15.35 -8.95 4.76
CA LEU A 97 16.43 -8.02 5.06
C LEU A 97 16.27 -7.35 6.43
N MET A 98 15.06 -6.89 6.75
CA MET A 98 14.78 -6.32 8.07
C MET A 98 15.11 -7.33 9.18
N GLU A 99 14.66 -8.57 9.03
CA GLU A 99 14.93 -9.65 9.99
C GLU A 99 16.42 -10.01 10.08
N ALA A 100 17.15 -9.99 8.96
CA ALA A 100 18.60 -10.22 8.94
C ALA A 100 19.39 -9.15 9.72
N HIS A 101 18.83 -7.94 9.87
CA HIS A 101 19.37 -6.87 10.69
C HIS A 101 18.79 -6.85 12.12
N GLY A 102 18.02 -7.88 12.50
CA GLY A 102 17.43 -8.00 13.84
C GLY A 102 16.20 -7.12 14.06
N LEU A 103 15.60 -6.60 12.99
CA LEU A 103 14.40 -5.77 13.04
C LEU A 103 13.16 -6.62 12.78
N ASP A 104 12.13 -6.43 13.61
CA ASP A 104 10.81 -6.98 13.34
C ASP A 104 10.10 -6.09 12.30
N ALA A 105 10.03 -6.60 11.07
CA ALA A 105 9.40 -5.95 9.93
C ALA A 105 7.96 -5.50 10.19
N THR A 106 7.21 -6.18 11.07
CA THR A 106 5.80 -5.88 11.34
C THR A 106 5.60 -4.60 12.17
N ASN A 107 6.67 -4.11 12.82
CA ASN A 107 6.65 -2.84 13.55
C ASN A 107 6.76 -1.62 12.63
N TYR A 108 7.04 -1.83 11.33
CA TYR A 108 7.23 -0.75 10.36
C TYR A 108 6.06 -0.67 9.39
N ALA A 109 5.33 0.45 9.43
CA ALA A 109 4.11 0.63 8.65
C ALA A 109 4.32 0.66 7.12
N PHE A 110 5.55 0.75 6.62
CA PHE A 110 5.83 0.62 5.19
C PHE A 110 5.64 -0.81 4.68
N ILE A 111 5.68 -1.82 5.56
CA ILE A 111 5.37 -3.23 5.26
C ILE A 111 3.93 -3.50 5.71
N CYS A 112 3.09 -3.95 4.79
CA CYS A 112 1.69 -4.26 5.06
C CYS A 112 1.39 -5.71 4.68
N HIS A 113 0.67 -6.42 5.55
CA HIS A 113 0.08 -7.72 5.28
C HIS A 113 -1.40 -7.67 5.63
N ASP A 114 -2.26 -7.85 4.62
CA ASP A 114 -3.70 -7.87 4.78
C ASP A 114 -4.21 -9.27 4.48
N THR A 115 -5.09 -9.80 5.34
CA THR A 115 -5.80 -11.07 5.12
C THR A 115 -7.31 -10.81 5.09
N TRP A 116 -8.04 -11.58 4.29
CA TRP A 116 -9.50 -11.47 4.24
C TRP A 116 -10.18 -12.82 4.04
N SER A 117 -11.39 -12.92 4.58
CA SER A 117 -12.27 -14.08 4.38
C SER A 117 -12.99 -13.99 3.04
N ALA A 118 -13.44 -15.14 2.54
CA ALA A 118 -14.28 -15.20 1.36
C ALA A 118 -15.60 -14.46 1.60
N ARG A 119 -16.08 -13.75 0.58
CA ARG A 119 -17.37 -13.03 0.59
C ARG A 119 -18.19 -13.50 -0.60
N GLN A 120 -19.47 -13.75 -0.36
CA GLN A 120 -20.41 -14.12 -1.42
C GLN A 120 -20.88 -12.87 -2.17
N GLU A 121 -21.28 -13.07 -3.43
CA GLU A 121 -21.94 -12.03 -4.22
C GLU A 121 -23.23 -11.60 -3.53
N LEU A 122 -23.40 -10.28 -3.36
CA LEU A 122 -24.61 -9.68 -2.80
C LEU A 122 -25.36 -8.94 -3.90
N LYS A 123 -26.64 -9.24 -4.04
CA LYS A 123 -27.57 -8.55 -4.96
C LYS A 123 -28.70 -7.88 -4.20
N ASP A 124 -29.21 -6.80 -4.76
CA ASP A 124 -30.47 -6.22 -4.30
C ASP A 124 -31.68 -7.04 -4.77
N GLU A 125 -32.87 -6.60 -4.38
CA GLU A 125 -34.16 -7.23 -4.74
C GLU A 125 -34.42 -7.23 -6.26
N GLN A 126 -33.75 -6.35 -7.01
CA GLN A 126 -33.86 -6.24 -8.47
C GLN A 126 -32.78 -7.07 -9.20
N GLY A 127 -31.91 -7.77 -8.45
CA GLY A 127 -30.85 -8.62 -8.98
C GLY A 127 -29.59 -7.86 -9.40
N VAL A 128 -29.45 -6.58 -9.03
CA VAL A 128 -28.24 -5.80 -9.30
C VAL A 128 -27.16 -6.16 -8.28
N VAL A 129 -25.95 -6.44 -8.76
CA VAL A 129 -24.80 -6.77 -7.91
C VAL A 129 -24.37 -5.53 -7.11
N MET A 130 -24.52 -5.61 -5.79
CA MET A 130 -24.04 -4.60 -4.84
C MET A 130 -22.60 -4.87 -4.39
N ASP A 131 -22.24 -6.14 -4.26
CA ASP A 131 -20.88 -6.59 -3.95
C ASP A 131 -20.59 -7.85 -4.77
N PRO A 132 -19.55 -7.87 -5.62
CA PRO A 132 -19.24 -9.05 -6.43
C PRO A 132 -18.74 -10.24 -5.60
N GLY A 133 -18.43 -10.06 -4.31
CA GLY A 133 -17.79 -11.07 -3.50
C GLY A 133 -16.31 -11.26 -3.84
N CYS A 134 -15.65 -12.16 -3.13
CA CYS A 134 -14.25 -12.54 -3.37
C CYS A 134 -13.91 -13.87 -2.70
N SER A 135 -12.87 -14.57 -3.19
CA SER A 135 -12.26 -15.67 -2.45
C SER A 135 -11.46 -15.16 -1.25
N ALA A 136 -11.29 -16.01 -0.24
CA ALA A 136 -10.35 -15.73 0.85
C ALA A 136 -8.93 -15.61 0.28
N GLY A 137 -8.10 -14.81 0.93
CA GLY A 137 -6.72 -14.61 0.49
C GLY A 137 -5.98 -13.62 1.37
N ASP A 138 -4.75 -13.33 0.95
CA ASP A 138 -3.90 -12.33 1.56
C ASP A 138 -3.08 -11.57 0.51
N LEU A 139 -2.51 -10.44 0.94
CA LEU A 139 -1.65 -9.63 0.09
C LEU A 139 -0.61 -8.89 0.92
N TYR A 140 0.64 -8.96 0.46
CA TYR A 140 1.71 -8.11 0.96
C TYR A 140 1.82 -6.85 0.08
N SER A 141 1.90 -5.68 0.72
CA SER A 141 1.99 -4.39 0.03
C SER A 141 2.98 -3.46 0.72
N PHE A 142 3.52 -2.50 -0.04
CA PHE A 142 4.28 -1.39 0.54
C PHE A 142 3.40 -0.14 0.70
N ARG A 143 3.63 0.63 1.76
CA ARG A 143 3.36 2.08 1.73
C ARG A 143 4.56 2.77 1.11
N THR A 144 4.53 2.94 -0.21
CA THR A 144 5.70 3.36 -1.00
C THR A 144 6.35 4.64 -0.51
N ASP A 145 5.58 5.65 -0.07
CA ASP A 145 6.16 6.90 0.43
C ASP A 145 7.08 6.68 1.65
N GLN A 146 6.70 5.79 2.57
CA GLN A 146 7.53 5.48 3.74
C GLN A 146 8.73 4.61 3.36
N LEU A 147 8.56 3.65 2.43
CA LEU A 147 9.67 2.88 1.87
C LEU A 147 10.72 3.81 1.26
N LEU A 148 10.30 4.80 0.46
CA LEU A 148 11.23 5.74 -0.15
C LEU A 148 11.98 6.60 0.88
N ILE A 149 11.33 6.97 1.98
CA ILE A 149 11.98 7.74 3.07
C ILE A 149 13.08 6.91 3.76
N ILE A 150 12.82 5.65 4.11
CA ILE A 150 13.83 4.79 4.72
C ILE A 150 14.95 4.44 3.73
N LEU A 151 14.64 4.23 2.45
CA LEU A 151 15.68 4.04 1.43
C LEU A 151 16.61 5.25 1.32
N ALA A 152 16.06 6.47 1.42
CA ALA A 152 16.84 7.70 1.36
C ALA A 152 17.76 7.89 2.58
N SER A 153 17.46 7.29 3.73
CA SER A 153 18.32 7.38 4.92
C SER A 153 19.55 6.47 4.85
N GLY A 154 19.58 5.52 3.91
CA GLY A 154 20.73 4.64 3.67
C GLY A 154 21.69 5.13 2.58
N LEU A 155 21.53 6.38 2.11
CA LEU A 155 22.39 7.00 1.08
C LEU A 155 23.66 7.62 1.64
#